data_AF-A0A4W4DSF1-F1
#
_entry.id   AF-A0A4W4DSF1-F1
#
_cell.length_a   1.000
_cell.length_b   1.000
_cell.length_c   1.000
_cell.angle_alpha   90.00
_cell.angle_beta   90.00
_cell.angle_gamma   90.00
#
_symmetry.space_group_name_H-M   'P 1'
#
loop_
_entity.id
_entity.type
_entity.pdbx_description
1 polymer ?
#
loop_
_entity_poly.entity_id
_entity_poly.type
_entity_poly.pdbx_seq_one_letter_code
_entity_poly.pdbx_strand_id
1 'polypeptide(L)'
;MAAHISGIELLRVSSILQDCCDQLAVLGHIMPDTDKRRAEADMPNKMKYVSCCRQFLAQVKSDTLAELQEKGTFQSLWQALEEEKKRKANLQDIIIREEEGCLRAKALQRQLLDIRKEKTCEARNEMTAHLKDQLQEMKVKTSLERKYVKSCAELLVYQGQKLNTRQEKQLEDEIKMLEGKLEEERRVHKEMESFLKEHQTVKVKLEYWVERYEKDMEDKQQELNALRTNKNNNLAQLQDLAKKVESKQVIIEDRLVKDNLRRQLERAQLERNAAIKIQSWWRGTVVRKCLGPYKKAKKPKSKERKKGKKK
;
A
#
# COMPACT_ATOMS: atom_id res chain seq x y z
N MET A 1 -106.31 79.92 -16.06
CA MET A 1 -107.61 80.43 -16.55
C MET A 1 -108.58 80.32 -15.39
N ALA A 2 -109.12 81.44 -14.89
CA ALA A 2 -110.13 81.39 -13.83
C ALA A 2 -111.47 81.02 -14.47
N ALA A 3 -111.93 79.79 -14.24
CA ALA A 3 -113.26 79.37 -14.64
C ALA A 3 -114.26 79.88 -13.59
N HIS A 4 -114.93 80.99 -13.88
CA HIS A 4 -115.99 81.50 -13.02
C HIS A 4 -117.21 80.58 -13.08
N ILE A 5 -117.65 80.10 -11.92
CA ILE A 5 -118.83 79.25 -11.77
C ILE A 5 -120.08 80.14 -11.82
N SER A 6 -121.14 79.73 -12.52
CA SER A 6 -122.38 80.54 -12.57
C SER A 6 -123.09 80.54 -11.21
N GLY A 7 -123.85 81.60 -10.88
CA GLY A 7 -124.39 81.80 -9.52
C GLY A 7 -125.28 80.65 -8.99
N ILE A 8 -125.98 79.93 -9.87
CA ILE A 8 -126.80 78.76 -9.49
C ILE A 8 -125.92 77.53 -9.22
N GLU A 9 -124.87 77.36 -10.01
CA GLU A 9 -123.89 76.29 -9.81
C GLU A 9 -123.05 76.54 -8.55
N LEU A 10 -122.71 77.81 -8.27
CA LEU A 10 -121.95 78.20 -7.09
C LEU A 10 -122.69 77.81 -5.80
N LEU A 11 -123.99 78.07 -5.73
CA LEU A 11 -124.84 77.69 -4.60
C LEU A 11 -124.92 76.16 -4.44
N ARG A 12 -125.06 75.41 -5.54
CA ARG A 12 -125.05 73.93 -5.52
C ARG A 12 -123.70 73.35 -5.09
N VAL A 13 -122.59 73.86 -5.62
CA VAL A 13 -121.26 73.37 -5.25
C VAL A 13 -120.94 73.74 -3.80
N SER A 14 -121.35 74.93 -3.35
CA SER A 14 -121.21 75.35 -1.94
C SER A 14 -122.05 74.48 -1.00
N SER A 15 -123.31 74.17 -1.35
CA SER A 15 -124.14 73.28 -0.52
C SER A 15 -123.60 71.85 -0.48
N ILE A 16 -123.09 71.32 -1.60
CA ILE A 16 -122.45 69.99 -1.65
C ILE A 16 -121.16 69.97 -0.84
N LEU A 17 -120.33 71.02 -0.90
CA LEU A 17 -119.12 71.13 -0.08
C LEU A 17 -119.47 71.26 1.41
N GLN A 18 -120.54 71.97 1.76
CA GLN A 18 -121.06 72.10 3.12
C GLN A 18 -121.61 70.77 3.67
N ASP A 19 -122.47 70.08 2.92
CA ASP A 19 -122.96 68.73 3.26
C ASP A 19 -121.77 67.77 3.44
N CYS A 20 -120.77 67.86 2.55
CA CYS A 20 -119.55 67.10 2.72
C CYS A 20 -118.78 67.52 3.99
N CYS A 21 -118.74 68.81 4.37
CA CYS A 21 -118.07 69.29 5.60
C CYS A 21 -118.68 68.62 6.81
N ASP A 22 -120.01 68.62 6.89
CA ASP A 22 -120.77 68.01 7.96
C ASP A 22 -120.57 66.48 7.96
N GLN A 23 -120.56 65.83 6.79
CA GLN A 23 -120.24 64.40 6.67
C GLN A 23 -118.79 64.05 7.10
N LEU A 24 -117.79 64.89 6.82
CA LEU A 24 -116.41 64.66 7.29
C LEU A 24 -116.23 64.96 8.79
N ALA A 25 -117.02 65.88 9.35
CA ALA A 25 -117.10 66.10 10.79
C ALA A 25 -117.74 64.88 11.48
N VAL A 26 -118.86 64.37 10.94
CA VAL A 26 -119.54 63.16 11.42
C VAL A 26 -118.65 61.91 11.32
N LEU A 27 -117.96 61.68 10.20
CA LEU A 27 -116.94 60.62 10.09
C LEU A 27 -115.84 60.77 11.14
N GLY A 28 -115.51 62.01 11.51
CA GLY A 28 -114.60 62.34 12.59
C GLY A 28 -115.07 62.00 14.01
N HIS A 29 -116.38 61.85 14.20
CA HIS A 29 -116.99 61.40 15.45
C HIS A 29 -117.31 59.89 15.43
N ILE A 30 -117.53 59.30 14.26
CA ILE A 30 -117.74 57.84 14.06
C ILE A 30 -116.42 57.06 14.10
N MET A 31 -115.30 57.69 13.71
CA MET A 31 -113.94 57.21 14.00
C MET A 31 -113.31 58.02 15.16
N PRO A 32 -113.70 57.78 16.42
CA PRO A 32 -112.87 58.20 17.54
C PRO A 32 -111.58 57.38 17.57
N ASP A 33 -110.57 57.88 18.29
CA ASP A 33 -109.39 57.11 18.71
C ASP A 33 -109.81 55.95 19.63
N THR A 34 -110.38 54.90 19.03
CA THR A 34 -110.75 53.64 19.68
C THR A 34 -109.51 52.79 19.89
N ASP A 35 -108.67 53.34 20.73
CA ASP A 35 -107.46 52.73 21.23
C ASP A 35 -107.79 51.44 22.02
N LYS A 36 -106.84 50.50 22.03
CA LYS A 36 -106.87 49.23 22.79
C LYS A 36 -107.84 48.14 22.27
N ARG A 37 -107.43 47.44 21.20
CA ARG A 37 -107.23 45.95 21.20
C ARG A 37 -106.81 45.39 19.82
N ARG A 38 -105.53 45.55 19.46
CA ARG A 38 -104.63 44.56 18.81
C ARG A 38 -103.37 45.28 18.32
N ALA A 39 -102.21 44.79 18.73
CA ALA A 39 -100.92 45.36 18.33
C ALA A 39 -100.32 44.53 17.18
N GLU A 40 -100.31 45.12 15.98
CA GLU A 40 -99.40 44.73 14.91
C GLU A 40 -98.55 45.97 14.57
N ALA A 41 -97.23 45.78 14.47
CA ALA A 41 -96.23 46.86 14.59
C ALA A 41 -96.26 47.91 13.46
N ASP A 42 -97.06 47.71 12.42
CA ASP A 42 -97.17 48.58 11.25
C ASP A 42 -98.35 49.59 11.35
N MET A 43 -99.23 49.43 12.35
CA MET A 43 -100.38 50.31 12.59
C MET A 43 -100.03 51.76 13.02
N PRO A 44 -99.04 52.04 13.89
CA PRO A 44 -98.84 53.39 14.44
C PRO A 44 -98.53 54.47 13.39
N ASN A 45 -97.78 54.12 12.33
CA ASN A 45 -97.45 55.05 11.25
C ASN A 45 -98.63 55.24 10.28
N LYS A 46 -99.40 54.18 9.99
CA LYS A 46 -100.61 54.26 9.17
C LYS A 46 -101.68 55.12 9.83
N MET A 47 -101.89 55.01 11.15
CA MET A 47 -102.86 55.83 11.89
C MET A 47 -102.48 57.32 11.91
N LYS A 48 -101.20 57.64 12.12
CA LYS A 48 -100.69 59.03 12.01
C LYS A 48 -100.87 59.59 10.59
N TYR A 49 -100.56 58.79 9.57
CA TYR A 49 -100.77 59.18 8.17
C TYR A 49 -102.26 59.47 7.89
N VAL A 50 -103.17 58.59 8.29
CA VAL A 50 -104.63 58.78 8.13
C VAL A 50 -105.13 60.04 8.86
N SER A 51 -104.65 60.30 10.09
CA SER A 51 -105.00 61.52 10.83
C SER A 51 -104.51 62.79 10.12
N CYS A 52 -103.26 62.80 9.64
CA CYS A 52 -102.72 63.93 8.88
C CYS A 52 -103.44 64.13 7.54
N CYS A 53 -103.75 63.05 6.81
CA CYS A 53 -104.53 63.13 5.58
C CYS A 53 -105.95 63.68 5.84
N ARG A 54 -106.60 63.29 6.93
CA ARG A 54 -107.90 63.84 7.34
C ARG A 54 -107.81 65.33 7.65
N GLN A 55 -106.78 65.76 8.39
CA GLN A 55 -106.56 67.17 8.71
C GLN A 55 -106.25 68.01 7.45
N PHE A 56 -105.42 67.49 6.55
CA PHE A 56 -105.12 68.10 5.25
C PHE A 56 -106.38 68.24 4.38
N LEU A 57 -107.19 67.17 4.26
CA LEU A 57 -108.45 67.21 3.52
C LEU A 57 -109.46 68.20 4.12
N ALA A 58 -109.52 68.31 5.46
CA ALA A 58 -110.36 69.31 6.12
C ALA A 58 -109.87 70.75 5.85
N GLN A 59 -108.56 70.98 5.89
CA GLN A 59 -107.95 72.28 5.62
C GLN A 59 -108.20 72.73 4.17
N VAL A 60 -107.76 71.93 3.18
CA VAL A 60 -107.94 72.22 1.75
C VAL A 60 -109.40 72.51 1.43
N LYS A 61 -110.31 71.75 2.01
CA LYS A 61 -111.76 71.93 1.81
C LYS A 61 -112.30 73.21 2.43
N SER A 62 -111.88 73.54 3.66
CA SER A 62 -112.27 74.80 4.31
C SER A 62 -111.80 76.00 3.47
N ASP A 63 -110.56 75.94 2.98
CA ASP A 63 -109.98 76.99 2.14
C ASP A 63 -110.74 77.12 0.81
N THR A 64 -111.18 76.00 0.21
CA THR A 64 -111.98 76.02 -1.02
C THR A 64 -113.41 76.49 -0.84
N LEU A 65 -114.02 76.18 0.32
CA LEU A 65 -115.37 76.64 0.65
C LEU A 65 -115.37 78.16 0.83
N ALA A 66 -114.37 78.69 1.55
CA ALA A 66 -114.17 80.12 1.73
C ALA A 66 -113.88 80.83 0.39
N GLU A 67 -113.02 80.27 -0.47
CA GLU A 67 -112.74 80.84 -1.80
C GLU A 67 -113.99 80.84 -2.71
N LEU A 68 -114.79 79.77 -2.70
CA LEU A 68 -116.07 79.74 -3.42
C LEU A 68 -117.03 80.82 -2.92
N GLN A 69 -117.21 80.94 -1.60
CA GLN A 69 -118.16 81.88 -1.00
C GLN A 69 -117.75 83.35 -1.19
N GLU A 70 -116.45 83.67 -1.13
CA GLU A 70 -115.97 85.05 -1.28
C GLU A 70 -115.77 85.49 -2.74
N LYS A 71 -115.25 84.59 -3.60
CA LYS A 71 -114.66 84.94 -4.91
C LYS A 71 -115.21 84.14 -6.09
N GLY A 72 -115.97 83.07 -5.83
CA GLY A 72 -116.54 82.22 -6.88
C GLY A 72 -115.51 81.39 -7.67
N THR A 73 -114.33 81.16 -7.09
CA THR A 73 -113.21 80.42 -7.70
C THR A 73 -112.76 79.25 -6.82
N PHE A 74 -112.02 78.31 -7.41
CA PHE A 74 -111.56 77.06 -6.76
C PHE A 74 -110.04 76.85 -6.91
N GLN A 75 -109.28 77.95 -6.98
CA GLN A 75 -107.85 77.95 -7.29
C GLN A 75 -107.03 77.28 -6.17
N SER A 76 -107.46 77.37 -4.92
CA SER A 76 -106.88 76.68 -3.75
C SER A 76 -106.94 75.15 -3.87
N LEU A 77 -108.07 74.58 -4.32
CA LEU A 77 -108.18 73.13 -4.58
C LEU A 77 -107.16 72.71 -5.65
N TRP A 78 -107.07 73.51 -6.71
CA TRP A 78 -106.17 73.23 -7.82
C TRP A 78 -104.70 73.32 -7.40
N GLN A 79 -104.34 74.32 -6.59
CA GLN A 79 -103.00 74.46 -6.02
C GLN A 79 -102.66 73.29 -5.07
N ALA A 80 -103.55 72.93 -4.14
CA ALA A 80 -103.35 71.80 -3.23
C ALA A 80 -103.24 70.46 -3.97
N LEU A 81 -104.06 70.22 -5.00
CA LEU A 81 -103.98 69.02 -5.83
C LEU A 81 -102.68 68.98 -6.65
N GLU A 82 -102.24 70.11 -7.18
CA GLU A 82 -101.00 70.22 -7.95
C GLU A 82 -99.76 70.08 -7.04
N GLU A 83 -99.83 70.57 -5.79
CA GLU A 83 -98.84 70.30 -4.76
C GLU A 83 -98.78 68.82 -4.36
N GLU A 84 -99.93 68.14 -4.17
CA GLU A 84 -99.94 66.70 -3.89
C GLU A 84 -99.41 65.87 -5.06
N LYS A 85 -99.73 66.23 -6.31
CA LYS A 85 -99.10 65.61 -7.50
C LYS A 85 -97.59 65.80 -7.49
N LYS A 86 -97.10 67.00 -7.19
CA LYS A 86 -95.65 67.29 -7.06
C LYS A 86 -95.01 66.53 -5.90
N ARG A 87 -95.64 66.47 -4.73
CA ARG A 87 -95.18 65.67 -3.58
C ARG A 87 -95.09 64.19 -3.95
N LYS A 88 -96.11 63.64 -4.61
CA LYS A 88 -96.12 62.24 -5.07
C LYS A 88 -95.03 61.96 -6.11
N ALA A 89 -94.84 62.84 -7.10
CA ALA A 89 -93.76 62.72 -8.08
C ALA A 89 -92.38 62.77 -7.40
N ASN A 90 -92.15 63.75 -6.52
CA ASN A 90 -90.92 63.87 -5.73
C ASN A 90 -90.63 62.61 -4.90
N LEU A 91 -91.66 62.00 -4.28
CA LEU A 91 -91.52 60.74 -3.53
C LEU A 91 -91.17 59.55 -4.45
N GLN A 92 -91.79 59.46 -5.63
CA GLN A 92 -91.43 58.44 -6.63
C GLN A 92 -89.98 58.59 -7.11
N ASP A 93 -89.54 59.84 -7.38
CA ASP A 93 -88.15 60.14 -7.74
C ASP A 93 -87.17 59.85 -6.60
N ILE A 94 -87.57 59.99 -5.33
CA ILE A 94 -86.76 59.58 -4.17
C ILE A 94 -86.61 58.05 -4.14
N ILE A 95 -87.72 57.31 -4.29
CA ILE A 95 -87.72 55.84 -4.27
C ILE A 95 -86.84 55.29 -5.40
N ILE A 96 -87.01 55.75 -6.64
CA ILE A 96 -86.22 55.29 -7.79
C ILE A 96 -84.72 55.55 -7.55
N ARG A 97 -84.35 56.75 -7.05
CA ARG A 97 -82.94 57.07 -6.74
C ARG A 97 -82.37 56.24 -5.59
N GLU A 98 -83.20 55.86 -4.61
CA GLU A 98 -82.80 54.98 -3.50
C GLU A 98 -82.62 53.52 -3.98
N GLU A 99 -83.55 52.99 -4.76
CA GLU A 99 -83.46 51.65 -5.38
C GLU A 99 -82.22 51.52 -6.27
N GLU A 100 -81.99 52.49 -7.15
CA GLU A 100 -80.76 52.57 -7.94
C GLU A 100 -79.52 52.73 -7.04
N GLY A 101 -79.60 53.51 -5.96
CA GLY A 101 -78.53 53.66 -4.97
C GLY A 101 -78.17 52.34 -4.30
N CYS A 102 -79.18 51.56 -3.94
CA CYS A 102 -79.06 50.22 -3.37
C CYS A 102 -78.47 49.22 -4.39
N LEU A 103 -78.87 49.29 -5.66
CA LEU A 103 -78.28 48.49 -6.74
C LEU A 103 -76.80 48.85 -6.98
N ARG A 104 -76.47 50.16 -7.04
CA ARG A 104 -75.09 50.65 -7.14
C ARG A 104 -74.25 50.20 -5.94
N ALA A 105 -74.77 50.30 -4.71
CA ALA A 105 -74.09 49.85 -3.50
C ALA A 105 -73.81 48.34 -3.52
N LYS A 106 -74.77 47.51 -3.93
CA LYS A 106 -74.61 46.06 -4.10
C LYS A 106 -73.58 45.72 -5.18
N ALA A 107 -73.55 46.47 -6.29
CA ALA A 107 -72.56 46.29 -7.35
C ALA A 107 -71.14 46.63 -6.86
N LEU A 108 -70.97 47.77 -6.19
CA LEU A 108 -69.69 48.19 -5.60
C LEU A 108 -69.20 47.21 -4.51
N GLN A 109 -70.11 46.67 -3.68
CA GLN A 109 -69.76 45.63 -2.69
C GLN A 109 -69.23 44.35 -3.33
N ARG A 110 -69.80 43.92 -4.47
CA ARG A 110 -69.28 42.77 -5.24
C ARG A 110 -67.90 43.07 -5.82
N GLN A 111 -67.74 44.22 -6.50
CA GLN A 111 -66.45 44.65 -7.05
C GLN A 111 -65.35 44.71 -5.97
N LEU A 112 -65.65 45.26 -4.79
CA LEU A 112 -64.71 45.30 -3.66
C LEU A 112 -64.35 43.90 -3.12
N LEU A 113 -65.29 42.95 -3.12
CA LEU A 113 -65.02 41.56 -2.76
C LEU A 113 -64.15 40.85 -3.80
N ASP A 114 -64.40 41.08 -5.08
CA ASP A 114 -63.67 40.43 -6.16
C ASP A 114 -62.24 40.99 -6.28
N ILE A 115 -62.05 42.32 -6.20
CA ILE A 115 -60.73 42.95 -6.09
C ILE A 115 -59.94 42.43 -4.87
N ARG A 116 -60.60 42.18 -3.73
CA ARG A 116 -59.95 41.58 -2.55
C ARG A 116 -59.49 40.15 -2.83
N LYS A 117 -60.32 39.32 -3.46
CA LYS A 117 -59.95 37.95 -3.84
C LYS A 117 -58.78 37.96 -4.81
N GLU A 118 -58.88 38.77 -5.86
CA GLU A 118 -57.86 38.94 -6.91
C GLU A 118 -56.50 39.28 -6.30
N LYS A 119 -56.41 40.33 -5.47
CA LYS A 119 -55.19 40.68 -4.74
C LYS A 119 -54.63 39.55 -3.86
N THR A 120 -55.48 38.75 -3.22
CA THR A 120 -55.01 37.59 -2.45
C THR A 120 -54.57 36.41 -3.33
N CYS A 121 -55.06 36.31 -4.57
CA CYS A 121 -54.60 35.34 -5.55
C CYS A 121 -53.29 35.79 -6.20
N GLU A 122 -53.15 37.06 -6.56
CA GLU A 122 -51.91 37.70 -7.04
C GLU A 122 -50.76 37.44 -6.07
N ALA A 123 -50.91 37.82 -4.79
CA ALA A 123 -49.88 37.62 -3.77
C ALA A 123 -49.49 36.13 -3.55
N ARG A 124 -50.45 35.20 -3.72
CA ARG A 124 -50.14 33.75 -3.69
C ARG A 124 -49.41 33.29 -4.94
N ASN A 125 -49.76 33.82 -6.11
CA ASN A 125 -49.13 33.49 -7.38
C ASN A 125 -47.69 34.01 -7.42
N GLU A 126 -47.44 35.22 -6.93
CA GLU A 126 -46.10 35.80 -6.76
C GLU A 126 -45.24 34.94 -5.82
N MET A 127 -45.77 34.59 -4.64
CA MET A 127 -45.08 33.68 -3.70
C MET A 127 -44.80 32.31 -4.35
N THR A 128 -45.74 31.79 -5.13
CA THR A 128 -45.59 30.51 -5.84
C THR A 128 -44.54 30.59 -6.95
N ALA A 129 -44.42 31.73 -7.65
CA ALA A 129 -43.37 31.96 -8.64
C ALA A 129 -41.99 32.03 -7.96
N HIS A 130 -41.84 32.88 -6.94
CA HIS A 130 -40.61 33.01 -6.18
C HIS A 130 -40.11 31.67 -5.59
N LEU A 131 -41.00 30.86 -5.00
CA LEU A 131 -40.65 29.53 -4.49
C LEU A 131 -40.26 28.54 -5.60
N LYS A 132 -40.84 28.65 -6.81
CA LYS A 132 -40.43 27.84 -7.97
C LYS A 132 -39.04 28.23 -8.46
N ASP A 133 -38.75 29.53 -8.52
CA ASP A 133 -37.46 30.05 -8.95
C ASP A 133 -36.36 29.65 -7.97
N GLN A 134 -36.57 29.80 -6.66
CA GLN A 134 -35.67 29.30 -5.62
C GLN A 134 -35.44 27.79 -5.71
N LEU A 135 -36.50 27.00 -5.92
CA LEU A 135 -36.38 25.54 -6.11
C LEU A 135 -35.54 25.20 -7.35
N GLN A 136 -35.69 25.95 -8.43
CA GLN A 136 -34.97 25.72 -9.68
C GLN A 136 -33.50 26.15 -9.58
N GLU A 137 -33.22 27.28 -8.94
CA GLU A 137 -31.86 27.72 -8.60
C GLU A 137 -31.14 26.66 -7.75
N MET A 138 -31.78 26.19 -6.67
CA MET A 138 -31.22 25.16 -5.79
C MET A 138 -30.96 23.83 -6.54
N LYS A 139 -31.84 23.43 -7.46
CA LYS A 139 -31.61 22.26 -8.34
C LYS A 139 -30.39 22.44 -9.23
N VAL A 140 -30.26 23.59 -9.89
CA VAL A 140 -29.10 23.89 -10.75
C VAL A 140 -27.82 23.90 -9.93
N LYS A 141 -27.79 24.64 -8.81
CA LYS A 141 -26.65 24.73 -7.89
C LYS A 141 -26.22 23.36 -7.38
N THR A 142 -27.14 22.57 -6.80
CA THR A 142 -26.85 21.21 -6.33
C THR A 142 -26.35 20.30 -7.45
N SER A 143 -26.82 20.47 -8.69
CA SER A 143 -26.34 19.68 -9.83
C SER A 143 -24.90 20.03 -10.24
N LEU A 144 -24.50 21.30 -10.11
CA LEU A 144 -23.15 21.77 -10.39
C LEU A 144 -22.18 21.36 -9.27
N GLU A 145 -22.57 21.56 -8.00
CA GLU A 145 -21.83 21.10 -6.83
C GLU A 145 -21.57 19.59 -6.90
N ARG A 146 -22.57 18.78 -7.25
CA ARG A 146 -22.41 17.33 -7.45
C ARG A 146 -21.41 16.98 -8.54
N LYS A 147 -21.43 17.69 -9.67
CA LYS A 147 -20.45 17.49 -10.76
C LYS A 147 -19.03 17.85 -10.31
N TYR A 148 -18.89 18.97 -9.60
CA TYR A 148 -17.61 19.42 -9.06
C TYR A 148 -17.03 18.42 -8.05
N VAL A 149 -17.80 18.06 -7.01
CA VAL A 149 -17.39 17.08 -5.99
C VAL A 149 -17.04 15.73 -6.63
N LYS A 150 -17.84 15.26 -7.60
CA LYS A 150 -17.54 14.04 -8.35
C LYS A 150 -16.19 14.15 -9.09
N SER A 151 -15.95 15.23 -9.83
CA SER A 151 -14.71 15.43 -10.58
C SER A 151 -13.49 15.54 -9.66
N CYS A 152 -13.61 16.21 -8.50
CA CYS A 152 -12.56 16.25 -7.48
C CYS A 152 -12.26 14.86 -6.91
N ALA A 153 -13.28 14.05 -6.60
CA ALA A 153 -13.10 12.69 -6.11
C ALA A 153 -12.44 11.78 -7.16
N GLU A 154 -12.89 11.83 -8.42
CA GLU A 154 -12.29 11.09 -9.54
C GLU A 154 -10.82 11.47 -9.76
N LEU A 155 -10.49 12.77 -9.67
CA LEU A 155 -9.11 13.25 -9.81
C LEU A 155 -8.22 12.78 -8.65
N LEU A 156 -8.71 12.82 -7.40
CA LEU A 156 -7.96 12.33 -6.24
C LEU A 156 -7.69 10.83 -6.33
N VAL A 157 -8.69 10.03 -6.72
CA VAL A 157 -8.53 8.58 -6.95
C VAL A 157 -7.53 8.31 -8.07
N TYR A 158 -7.63 9.01 -9.20
CA TYR A 158 -6.69 8.86 -10.31
C TYR A 158 -5.24 9.22 -9.93
N GLN A 159 -5.04 10.31 -9.17
CA GLN A 159 -3.72 10.71 -8.68
C GLN A 159 -3.14 9.66 -7.71
N GLY A 160 -3.94 9.18 -6.77
CA GLY A 160 -3.54 8.11 -5.84
C GLY A 160 -3.17 6.82 -6.56
N GLN A 161 -4.02 6.34 -7.47
CA GLN A 161 -3.74 5.17 -8.30
C GLN A 161 -2.43 5.33 -9.09
N LYS A 162 -2.24 6.48 -9.76
CA LYS A 162 -1.04 6.74 -10.57
C LYS A 162 0.24 6.77 -9.73
N LEU A 163 0.17 7.27 -8.49
CA LEU A 163 1.32 7.29 -7.59
C LEU A 163 1.63 5.88 -7.05
N ASN A 164 0.61 5.14 -6.62
CA ASN A 164 0.74 3.76 -6.15
C ASN A 164 1.30 2.85 -7.27
N THR A 165 0.73 2.87 -8.48
CA THR A 165 1.22 2.07 -9.62
C THR A 165 2.64 2.44 -10.04
N ARG A 166 3.14 3.65 -9.74
CA ARG A 166 4.55 3.98 -9.95
C ARG A 166 5.43 3.33 -8.87
N GLN A 167 5.02 3.37 -7.61
CA GLN A 167 5.74 2.75 -6.50
C GLN A 167 5.73 1.22 -6.59
N GLU A 168 4.59 0.61 -6.93
CA GLU A 168 4.45 -0.82 -7.21
C GLU A 168 5.46 -1.27 -8.27
N LYS A 169 5.53 -0.57 -9.41
CA LYS A 169 6.52 -0.88 -10.47
C LYS A 169 7.97 -0.74 -10.02
N GLN A 170 8.29 0.27 -9.21
CA GLN A 170 9.64 0.42 -8.65
C GLN A 170 10.00 -0.76 -7.75
N LEU A 171 9.09 -1.20 -6.89
CA LEU A 171 9.27 -2.38 -6.04
C LEU A 171 9.33 -3.68 -6.86
N GLU A 172 8.51 -3.84 -7.89
CA GLU A 172 8.57 -4.98 -8.82
C GLU A 172 9.92 -5.08 -9.54
N ASP A 173 10.48 -3.95 -9.98
CA ASP A 173 11.77 -3.91 -10.65
C ASP A 173 12.93 -4.13 -9.66
N GLU A 174 12.84 -3.63 -8.43
CA GLU A 174 13.77 -3.97 -7.34
C GLU A 174 13.74 -5.46 -6.98
N ILE A 175 12.54 -6.08 -6.90
CA ILE A 175 12.39 -7.52 -6.67
C ILE A 175 13.08 -8.32 -7.78
N LYS A 176 12.81 -8.04 -9.06
CA LYS A 176 13.46 -8.73 -10.19
C LYS A 176 14.99 -8.59 -10.15
N MET A 177 15.49 -7.40 -9.81
CA MET A 177 16.92 -7.15 -9.67
C MET A 177 17.55 -7.93 -8.51
N LEU A 178 16.84 -8.12 -7.40
CA LEU A 178 17.29 -8.92 -6.27
C LEU A 178 17.20 -10.42 -6.55
N GLU A 179 16.15 -10.89 -7.23
CA GLU A 179 16.01 -12.27 -7.69
C GLU A 179 17.15 -12.66 -8.65
N GLY A 180 17.52 -11.78 -9.59
CA GLY A 180 18.65 -11.97 -10.48
C GLY A 180 19.98 -12.14 -9.73
N LYS A 181 20.29 -11.22 -8.81
CA LYS A 181 21.50 -11.31 -7.95
C LYS A 181 21.50 -12.57 -7.10
N LEU A 182 20.35 -12.98 -6.57
CA LEU A 182 20.24 -14.17 -5.74
C LEU A 182 20.48 -15.44 -6.57
N GLU A 183 20.05 -15.48 -7.83
CA GLU A 183 20.39 -16.59 -8.74
C GLU A 183 21.87 -16.60 -9.15
N GLU A 184 22.48 -15.43 -9.36
CA GLU A 184 23.94 -15.32 -9.58
C GLU A 184 24.73 -15.87 -8.39
N GLU A 185 24.40 -15.47 -7.16
CA GLU A 185 24.99 -16.00 -5.92
C GLU A 185 24.76 -17.52 -5.78
N ARG A 186 23.54 -18.01 -6.07
CA ARG A 186 23.27 -19.47 -6.08
C ARG A 186 24.16 -20.21 -7.08
N ARG A 187 24.40 -19.64 -8.26
CA ARG A 187 25.27 -20.25 -9.29
C ARG A 187 26.73 -20.26 -8.84
N VAL A 188 27.26 -19.12 -8.39
CA VAL A 188 28.64 -19.00 -7.90
C VAL A 188 28.90 -19.91 -6.70
N HIS A 189 27.94 -20.01 -5.76
CA HIS A 189 28.03 -20.92 -4.63
C HIS A 189 28.14 -22.39 -5.08
N LYS A 190 27.31 -22.81 -6.04
CA LYS A 190 27.34 -24.16 -6.61
C LYS A 190 28.65 -24.47 -7.35
N GLU A 191 29.19 -23.51 -8.10
CA GLU A 191 30.49 -23.61 -8.76
C GLU A 191 31.63 -23.75 -7.73
N MET A 192 31.61 -22.93 -6.66
CA MET A 192 32.54 -23.01 -5.54
C MET A 192 32.47 -24.35 -4.80
N GLU A 193 31.27 -24.87 -4.54
CA GLU A 193 31.11 -26.20 -3.95
C GLU A 193 31.71 -27.31 -4.83
N SER A 194 31.55 -27.24 -6.15
CA SER A 194 32.14 -28.23 -7.08
C SER A 194 33.66 -28.17 -7.00
N PHE A 195 34.23 -26.97 -7.08
CA PHE A 195 35.67 -26.75 -6.97
C PHE A 195 36.24 -27.27 -5.64
N LEU A 196 35.57 -27.02 -4.50
CA LEU A 196 35.99 -27.53 -3.19
C LEU A 196 35.93 -29.06 -3.11
N LYS A 197 34.91 -29.69 -3.70
CA LYS A 197 34.81 -31.15 -3.80
C LYS A 197 35.94 -31.72 -4.65
N GLU A 198 36.20 -31.15 -5.82
CA GLU A 198 37.30 -31.54 -6.72
C GLU A 198 38.67 -31.40 -6.03
N HIS A 199 38.94 -30.24 -5.40
CA HIS A 199 40.16 -30.00 -4.64
C HIS A 199 40.36 -31.04 -3.52
N GLN A 200 39.29 -31.38 -2.78
CA GLN A 200 39.35 -32.43 -1.75
C GLN A 200 39.67 -33.81 -2.36
N THR A 201 39.15 -34.17 -3.53
CA THR A 201 39.54 -35.44 -4.19
C THR A 201 41.01 -35.46 -4.63
N VAL A 202 41.56 -34.31 -5.07
CA VAL A 202 42.99 -34.18 -5.42
C VAL A 202 43.85 -34.29 -4.17
N LYS A 203 43.44 -33.66 -3.07
CA LYS A 203 44.13 -33.74 -1.78
C LYS A 203 44.25 -35.18 -1.28
N VAL A 204 43.16 -35.95 -1.29
CA VAL A 204 43.18 -37.37 -0.88
C VAL A 204 44.07 -38.21 -1.80
N LYS A 205 44.10 -37.93 -3.11
CA LYS A 205 45.05 -38.59 -4.05
C LYS A 205 46.50 -38.24 -3.73
N LEU A 206 46.79 -36.99 -3.37
CA LEU A 206 48.14 -36.55 -3.00
C LEU A 206 48.60 -37.26 -1.72
N GLU A 207 47.75 -37.29 -0.68
CA GLU A 207 48.00 -38.00 0.58
C GLU A 207 48.34 -39.48 0.32
N TYR A 208 47.55 -40.18 -0.50
CA TYR A 208 47.82 -41.57 -0.92
C TYR A 208 49.16 -41.74 -1.66
N TRP A 209 49.52 -40.82 -2.57
CA TRP A 209 50.79 -40.90 -3.30
C TRP A 209 52.00 -40.59 -2.42
N VAL A 210 51.87 -39.71 -1.42
CA VAL A 210 52.91 -39.44 -0.43
C VAL A 210 53.15 -40.68 0.44
N GLU A 211 52.11 -41.24 1.06
CA GLU A 211 52.21 -42.46 1.89
C GLU A 211 52.84 -43.62 1.10
N ARG A 212 52.42 -43.82 -0.15
CA ARG A 212 53.00 -44.83 -1.04
C ARG A 212 54.49 -44.58 -1.32
N TYR A 213 54.86 -43.33 -1.63
CA TYR A 213 56.25 -42.99 -1.92
C TYR A 213 57.15 -43.14 -0.69
N GLU A 214 56.67 -42.73 0.49
CA GLU A 214 57.37 -42.93 1.77
C GLU A 214 57.63 -44.42 2.02
N LYS A 215 56.61 -45.27 1.82
CA LYS A 215 56.76 -46.72 1.93
C LYS A 215 57.73 -47.33 0.91
N ASP A 216 57.60 -46.98 -0.37
CA ASP A 216 58.52 -47.45 -1.43
C ASP A 216 59.98 -47.02 -1.13
N MET A 217 60.17 -45.84 -0.52
CA MET A 217 61.48 -45.34 -0.06
C MET A 217 62.00 -46.08 1.19
N GLU A 218 61.15 -46.39 2.17
CA GLU A 218 61.51 -47.20 3.33
C GLU A 218 61.94 -48.61 2.91
N ASP A 219 61.16 -49.28 2.05
CA ASP A 219 61.49 -50.62 1.53
C ASP A 219 62.86 -50.61 0.80
N LYS A 220 63.13 -49.58 -0.02
CA LYS A 220 64.45 -49.42 -0.68
C LYS A 220 65.57 -49.09 0.29
N GLN A 221 65.30 -48.34 1.36
CA GLN A 221 66.29 -48.08 2.41
C GLN A 221 66.59 -49.34 3.23
N GLN A 222 65.62 -50.21 3.47
CA GLN A 222 65.79 -51.52 4.08
C GLN A 222 66.62 -52.46 3.19
N GLU A 223 66.30 -52.57 1.89
CA GLU A 223 67.10 -53.32 0.91
C GLU A 223 68.57 -52.87 0.90
N LEU A 224 68.82 -51.55 0.83
CA LEU A 224 70.17 -50.99 0.86
C LEU A 224 70.91 -51.32 2.17
N ASN A 225 70.22 -51.29 3.31
CA ASN A 225 70.82 -51.64 4.61
C ASN A 225 71.12 -53.14 4.71
N ALA A 226 70.25 -54.00 4.19
CA ALA A 226 70.51 -55.45 4.09
C ALA A 226 71.71 -55.76 3.18
N LEU A 227 71.80 -55.13 2.01
CA LEU A 227 72.94 -55.28 1.09
C LEU A 227 74.25 -54.75 1.69
N ARG A 228 74.23 -53.61 2.40
CA ARG A 228 75.40 -53.10 3.15
C ARG A 228 75.85 -54.08 4.24
N THR A 229 74.91 -54.64 4.99
CA THR A 229 75.20 -55.63 6.04
C THR A 229 75.80 -56.90 5.44
N ASN A 230 75.21 -57.43 4.37
CA ASN A 230 75.74 -58.60 3.64
C ASN A 230 77.16 -58.33 3.08
N LYS A 231 77.38 -57.17 2.45
CA LYS A 231 78.71 -56.75 1.98
C LYS A 231 79.74 -56.72 3.12
N ASN A 232 79.38 -56.15 4.27
CA ASN A 232 80.27 -56.06 5.43
C ASN A 232 80.59 -57.45 6.01
N ASN A 233 79.59 -58.34 6.09
CA ASN A 233 79.77 -59.73 6.52
C ASN A 233 80.71 -60.50 5.58
N ASN A 234 80.52 -60.37 4.27
CA ASN A 234 81.40 -61.01 3.27
C ASN A 234 82.82 -60.44 3.33
N LEU A 235 82.98 -59.13 3.54
CA LEU A 235 84.28 -58.51 3.72
C LEU A 235 84.99 -59.03 4.98
N ALA A 236 84.29 -59.18 6.10
CA ALA A 236 84.83 -59.76 7.34
C ALA A 236 85.25 -61.22 7.14
N GLN A 237 84.42 -62.03 6.47
CA GLN A 237 84.75 -63.42 6.13
C GLN A 237 86.00 -63.51 5.24
N LEU A 238 86.13 -62.63 4.23
CA LEU A 238 87.31 -62.57 3.37
C LEU A 238 88.56 -62.14 4.14
N GLN A 239 88.47 -61.17 5.05
CA GLN A 239 89.57 -60.76 5.92
C GLN A 239 90.02 -61.89 6.85
N ASP A 240 89.09 -62.65 7.41
CA ASP A 240 89.42 -63.80 8.27
C ASP A 240 89.99 -64.99 7.49
N LEU A 241 89.56 -65.20 6.25
CA LEU A 241 90.20 -66.15 5.33
C LEU A 241 91.62 -65.71 4.95
N ALA A 242 91.83 -64.43 4.66
CA ALA A 242 93.15 -63.87 4.37
C ALA A 242 94.12 -64.07 5.54
N LYS A 243 93.74 -63.67 6.77
CA LYS A 243 94.52 -63.91 8.00
C LYS A 243 94.85 -65.39 8.21
N LYS A 244 93.90 -66.30 7.90
CA LYS A 244 94.11 -67.76 7.99
C LYS A 244 95.10 -68.26 6.93
N VAL A 245 95.12 -67.69 5.73
CA VAL A 245 96.10 -68.01 4.68
C VAL A 245 97.48 -67.48 5.05
N GLU A 246 97.60 -66.22 5.49
CA GLU A 246 98.85 -65.62 5.99
C GLU A 246 99.44 -66.45 7.14
N SER A 247 98.61 -66.81 8.14
CA SER A 247 99.03 -67.66 9.26
C SER A 247 99.53 -69.03 8.79
N LYS A 248 98.86 -69.66 7.82
CA LYS A 248 99.30 -70.94 7.24
C LYS A 248 100.59 -70.79 6.44
N GLN A 249 100.76 -69.70 5.71
CA GLN A 249 101.96 -69.41 4.92
C GLN A 249 103.18 -69.29 5.84
N VAL A 250 103.10 -68.52 6.92
CA VAL A 250 104.16 -68.41 7.94
C VAL A 250 104.49 -69.78 8.55
N ILE A 251 103.50 -70.62 8.82
CA ILE A 251 103.72 -71.99 9.33
C ILE A 251 104.43 -72.88 8.30
N ILE A 252 104.10 -72.76 7.01
CA ILE A 252 104.76 -73.51 5.92
C ILE A 252 106.21 -73.05 5.75
N GLU A 253 106.46 -71.74 5.79
CA GLU A 253 107.79 -71.14 5.69
C GLU A 253 108.68 -71.55 6.86
N ASP A 254 108.19 -71.46 8.11
CA ASP A 254 108.92 -71.93 9.30
C ASP A 254 109.27 -73.43 9.20
N ARG A 255 108.34 -74.27 8.72
CA ARG A 255 108.58 -75.70 8.47
C ARG A 255 109.66 -75.91 7.41
N LEU A 256 109.60 -75.20 6.28
CA LEU A 256 110.59 -75.29 5.20
C LEU A 256 111.98 -74.82 5.65
N VAL A 257 112.06 -73.74 6.43
CA VAL A 257 113.32 -73.23 7.00
C VAL A 257 113.93 -74.25 7.97
N LYS A 258 113.13 -74.81 8.88
CA LYS A 258 113.58 -75.87 9.82
C LYS A 258 114.03 -77.14 9.10
N ASP A 259 113.31 -77.56 8.06
CA ASP A 259 113.69 -78.69 7.21
C ASP A 259 115.02 -78.46 6.48
N ASN A 260 115.19 -77.27 5.88
CA ASN A 260 116.42 -76.93 5.18
C ASN A 260 117.61 -76.80 6.13
N LEU A 261 117.42 -76.25 7.33
CA LEU A 261 118.45 -76.18 8.36
C LEU A 261 118.86 -77.59 8.83
N ARG A 262 117.90 -78.51 9.03
CA ARG A 262 118.19 -79.92 9.33
C ARG A 262 119.02 -80.57 8.22
N ARG A 263 118.59 -80.45 6.96
CA ARG A 263 119.33 -80.99 5.80
C ARG A 263 120.74 -80.37 5.67
N GLN A 264 120.92 -79.10 5.99
CA GLN A 264 122.24 -78.45 5.99
C GLN A 264 123.14 -78.98 7.12
N LEU A 265 122.62 -79.15 8.33
CA LEU A 265 123.36 -79.74 9.45
C LEU A 265 123.75 -81.19 9.19
N GLU A 266 122.84 -81.99 8.63
CA GLU A 266 123.10 -83.37 8.21
C GLU A 266 124.20 -83.44 7.14
N ARG A 267 124.13 -82.60 6.10
CA ARG A 267 125.19 -82.48 5.07
C ARG A 267 126.53 -82.07 5.67
N ALA A 268 126.57 -81.01 6.47
CA ALA A 268 127.79 -80.54 7.12
C ALA A 268 128.37 -81.60 8.08
N GLN A 269 127.53 -82.42 8.71
CA GLN A 269 127.99 -83.52 9.56
C GLN A 269 128.51 -84.71 8.74
N LEU A 270 127.88 -85.05 7.61
CA LEU A 270 128.37 -86.04 6.66
C LEU A 270 129.71 -85.60 6.04
N GLU A 271 129.83 -84.33 5.66
CA GLU A 271 131.05 -83.69 5.17
C GLU A 271 132.15 -83.69 6.24
N ARG A 272 131.85 -83.34 7.49
CA ARG A 272 132.81 -83.49 8.62
C ARG A 272 133.23 -84.94 8.80
N ASN A 273 132.30 -85.89 8.78
CA ASN A 273 132.61 -87.32 8.92
C ASN A 273 133.48 -87.83 7.77
N ALA A 274 133.23 -87.38 6.54
CA ALA A 274 134.06 -87.66 5.38
C ALA A 274 135.45 -87.01 5.51
N ALA A 275 135.53 -85.75 5.92
CA ALA A 275 136.78 -85.05 6.18
C ALA A 275 137.60 -85.73 7.29
N ILE A 276 136.97 -86.19 8.38
CA ILE A 276 137.63 -86.96 9.45
C ILE A 276 138.14 -88.31 8.93
N LYS A 277 137.36 -89.02 8.10
CA LYS A 277 137.82 -90.26 7.42
C LYS A 277 139.02 -90.00 6.51
N ILE A 278 139.00 -88.93 5.71
CA ILE A 278 140.11 -88.53 4.84
C ILE A 278 141.34 -88.13 5.67
N GLN A 279 141.18 -87.30 6.70
CA GLN A 279 142.26 -86.86 7.58
C GLN A 279 142.89 -88.02 8.36
N SER A 280 142.09 -88.95 8.88
CA SER A 280 142.59 -90.15 9.58
C SER A 280 143.26 -91.14 8.63
N TRP A 281 142.71 -91.34 7.42
CA TRP A 281 143.37 -92.11 6.36
C TRP A 281 144.71 -91.49 5.95
N TRP A 282 144.77 -90.17 5.78
CA TRP A 282 146.00 -89.45 5.47
C TRP A 282 147.02 -89.55 6.61
N ARG A 283 146.65 -89.24 7.85
CA ARG A 283 147.52 -89.38 9.04
C ARG A 283 148.06 -90.81 9.18
N GLY A 284 147.21 -91.82 9.02
CA GLY A 284 147.63 -93.23 9.03
C GLY A 284 148.55 -93.60 7.87
N THR A 285 148.38 -92.98 6.70
CA THR A 285 149.24 -93.18 5.52
C THR A 285 150.59 -92.49 5.68
N VAL A 286 150.63 -91.28 6.25
CA VAL A 286 151.86 -90.55 6.60
C VAL A 286 152.70 -91.38 7.56
N VAL A 287 152.09 -91.95 8.62
CA VAL A 287 152.75 -92.87 9.55
C VAL A 287 153.23 -94.15 8.86
N ARG A 288 152.35 -94.86 8.14
CA ARG A 288 152.70 -96.16 7.52
C ARG A 288 153.70 -96.07 6.37
N LYS A 289 153.76 -94.95 5.65
CA LYS A 289 154.72 -94.71 4.56
C LYS A 289 155.98 -93.93 5.01
N CYS A 290 156.14 -93.67 6.31
CA CYS A 290 157.28 -92.93 6.88
C CYS A 290 157.53 -91.59 6.18
N LEU A 291 156.46 -90.85 5.89
CA LEU A 291 156.50 -89.50 5.35
C LEU A 291 156.46 -88.50 6.51
N GLY A 292 157.20 -87.38 6.41
CA GLY A 292 157.41 -86.48 7.54
C GLY A 292 158.51 -86.99 8.51
N PRO A 293 158.44 -86.70 9.82
CA PRO A 293 159.60 -86.77 10.75
C PRO A 293 160.21 -88.15 11.07
N TYR A 294 159.85 -89.24 10.37
CA TYR A 294 160.10 -90.63 10.80
C TYR A 294 160.95 -91.47 9.81
N LYS A 295 162.17 -91.03 9.43
CA LYS A 295 163.12 -91.78 8.55
C LYS A 295 164.30 -92.42 9.31
N LYS A 296 164.86 -93.54 8.79
CA LYS A 296 166.12 -94.19 9.24
C LYS A 296 166.96 -94.73 8.06
N ALA A 297 168.29 -94.89 8.24
CA ALA A 297 169.27 -95.20 7.18
C ALA A 297 170.06 -96.54 7.36
N LYS A 298 170.77 -97.00 6.31
CA LYS A 298 171.41 -98.34 6.15
C LYS A 298 172.91 -98.42 6.54
N LYS A 299 173.48 -99.65 6.64
CA LYS A 299 174.93 -99.97 6.80
C LYS A 299 175.49 -100.93 5.71
N PRO A 300 176.83 -101.01 5.45
CA PRO A 300 177.39 -101.59 4.21
C PRO A 300 178.65 -102.51 4.33
N LYS A 301 179.09 -103.06 3.18
CA LYS A 301 180.44 -103.54 2.73
C LYS A 301 180.28 -103.95 1.25
N SER A 302 181.25 -104.08 0.34
CA SER A 302 182.67 -103.67 0.15
C SER A 302 183.01 -103.91 -1.35
N LYS A 303 184.07 -103.47 -2.03
CA LYS A 303 185.43 -102.95 -1.71
C LYS A 303 185.56 -101.50 -2.30
N GLU A 304 186.70 -100.90 -2.68
CA GLU A 304 188.15 -101.16 -2.58
C GLU A 304 188.95 -99.83 -2.40
N ARG A 305 190.27 -99.94 -2.18
CA ARG A 305 191.32 -98.91 -1.96
C ARG A 305 191.39 -98.26 -0.56
N LYS A 306 192.64 -97.97 -0.17
CA LYS A 306 193.13 -97.82 1.22
C LYS A 306 193.69 -96.41 1.48
N LYS A 307 193.38 -95.88 2.67
CA LYS A 307 194.22 -95.01 3.54
C LYS A 307 194.49 -93.53 3.11
N GLY A 308 193.81 -92.59 3.80
CA GLY A 308 194.13 -91.14 3.94
C GLY A 308 193.16 -90.51 4.96
N LYS A 309 193.52 -89.68 5.96
CA LYS A 309 194.13 -88.32 5.97
C LYS A 309 193.24 -87.27 5.25
N LYS A 310 193.05 -86.03 5.75
CA LYS A 310 193.43 -85.35 7.02
C LYS A 310 192.70 -83.97 7.06
N LYS A 311 192.42 -83.45 8.27
CA LYS A 311 191.72 -82.17 8.57
C LYS A 311 190.24 -82.14 8.18
#